data_AF-A0A9P8BLP8-F1
#
_entry.id   AF-A0A9P8BLP8-F1
#
_cell.length_a   1.000
_cell.length_b   1.000
_cell.length_c   1.000
_cell.angle_alpha   90.00
_cell.angle_beta   90.00
_cell.angle_gamma   90.00
#
_symmetry.space_group_name_H-M   'P 1'
#
loop_
_entity.id
_entity.type
_entity.pdbx_description
1 polymer ?
#
loop_
_entity_poly.entity_id
_entity_poly.type
_entity_poly.pdbx_seq_one_letter_code
_entity_poly.pdbx_strand_id
1 'polypeptide(L)'
;MIFYLPPELSIKCLWLADSIDVVQCRRICKAFDRLINESLLLQFKLMLTKHGYDNAIVTSKASTIERLEGLRRHVEAWADPRIDMNEATVISPKWEGSTYELQGGLFIAGHPGEHNTRLTRALTFLELPWRNRDASINEGGVVHEIADLGIDARDFQVDPSQNLLVLVGAITEASVDDNVWAFRIHFRTIDTNTQHPLAQKPFIDMEISSGAVSMDDISVGFIIQIMDDVVAVVALQYYGHPWIITPSKVEIVNWQTGQAYTVRFPLVSVASWY
;
A
#
# COMPACT_ATOMS: atom_id res chain seq x y z
N MET A 1 10.05 31.75 -29.85
CA MET A 1 10.98 30.62 -30.06
C MET A 1 10.24 29.30 -30.20
N ILE A 2 9.40 28.90 -29.24
CA ILE A 2 8.67 27.61 -29.32
C ILE A 2 7.68 27.52 -30.50
N PHE A 3 7.03 28.62 -30.91
CA PHE A 3 6.12 28.65 -32.07
C PHE A 3 6.80 28.51 -33.44
N TYR A 4 8.13 28.57 -33.49
CA TYR A 4 8.89 28.28 -34.71
C TYR A 4 9.25 26.79 -34.80
N LEU A 5 8.95 26.01 -33.76
CA LEU A 5 9.12 24.57 -33.77
C LEU A 5 7.87 23.90 -34.35
N PRO A 6 8.02 22.74 -35.00
CA PRO A 6 6.91 21.84 -35.28
C PRO A 6 6.06 21.57 -34.03
N PRO A 7 4.73 21.38 -34.17
CA PRO A 7 3.83 21.12 -33.05
C PRO A 7 4.30 19.97 -32.16
N GLU A 8 4.88 18.92 -32.73
CA GLU A 8 5.37 17.73 -32.02
C GLU A 8 6.51 18.06 -31.06
N LEU A 9 7.43 18.95 -31.46
CA LEU A 9 8.52 19.40 -30.60
C LEU A 9 8.01 20.34 -29.50
N SER A 10 7.06 21.21 -29.83
CA SER A 10 6.39 22.06 -28.84
C SER A 10 5.67 21.23 -27.77
N ILE A 11 4.98 20.17 -28.19
CA ILE A 11 4.32 19.21 -27.29
C ILE A 11 5.35 18.52 -26.39
N LYS A 12 6.49 18.07 -26.93
CA LYS A 12 7.56 17.45 -26.12
C LYS A 12 8.16 18.43 -25.10
N CYS A 13 8.38 19.68 -25.48
CA CYS A 13 8.84 20.71 -24.54
C CYS A 13 7.84 20.91 -23.39
N LEU A 14 6.55 21.03 -23.71
CA LEU A 14 5.50 21.17 -22.69
C LEU A 14 5.33 19.90 -21.84
N TRP A 15 5.56 18.72 -22.41
CA TRP A 15 5.54 17.47 -21.65
C TRP A 15 6.62 17.43 -20.55
N LEU A 16 7.75 18.08 -20.75
CA LEU A 16 8.83 18.16 -19.76
C LEU A 16 8.61 19.24 -18.69
N ALA A 17 7.79 20.26 -18.95
CA ALA A 17 7.47 21.32 -18.00
C ALA A 17 6.43 20.86 -16.97
N ASP A 18 6.41 21.41 -15.75
CA ASP A 18 5.43 21.05 -14.74
C ASP A 18 4.00 21.32 -15.20
N SER A 19 3.05 20.49 -14.76
CA SER A 19 1.65 20.59 -15.21
C SER A 19 1.02 21.95 -14.89
N ILE A 20 1.45 22.61 -13.80
CA ILE A 20 1.03 23.96 -13.46
C ILE A 20 1.48 24.94 -14.55
N ASP A 21 2.74 24.87 -14.98
CA ASP A 21 3.28 25.73 -16.03
C ASP A 21 2.58 25.49 -17.37
N VAL A 22 2.31 24.22 -17.70
CA VAL A 22 1.55 23.84 -18.91
C VAL A 22 0.16 24.49 -18.89
N VAL A 23 -0.54 24.47 -17.75
CA VAL A 23 -1.84 25.15 -17.63
C VAL A 23 -1.70 26.66 -17.80
N GLN A 24 -0.67 27.29 -17.24
CA GLN A 24 -0.43 28.72 -17.42
C GLN A 24 -0.14 29.09 -18.88
N CYS A 25 0.53 28.22 -19.65
CA CYS A 25 0.78 28.45 -21.08
C CYS A 25 -0.51 28.68 -21.88
N ARG A 26 -1.64 28.10 -21.48
CA ARG A 26 -2.96 28.31 -22.12
C ARG A 26 -3.38 29.79 -22.12
N ARG A 27 -2.94 30.55 -21.11
CA ARG A 27 -3.27 31.97 -20.96
C ARG A 27 -2.35 32.90 -21.75
N ILE A 28 -1.25 32.40 -22.28
CA ILE A 28 -0.26 33.21 -23.01
C ILE A 28 -0.80 33.54 -24.41
N CYS A 29 -1.27 32.54 -25.17
CA CYS A 29 -1.87 32.78 -26.48
C CYS A 29 -2.78 31.62 -26.95
N LYS A 30 -3.58 31.89 -27.99
CA LYS A 30 -4.51 30.90 -28.59
C LYS A 30 -3.80 29.68 -29.18
N ALA A 31 -2.56 29.82 -29.64
CA ALA A 31 -1.81 28.71 -30.22
C ALA A 31 -1.39 27.69 -29.15
N PHE A 32 -0.98 28.14 -27.95
CA PHE A 32 -0.74 27.25 -26.83
C PHE A 32 -2.02 26.58 -26.33
N ASP A 33 -3.09 27.35 -26.15
CA ASP A 33 -4.36 26.79 -25.71
C ASP A 33 -4.84 25.70 -26.68
N ARG A 34 -4.77 25.95 -27.99
CA ARG A 34 -5.07 24.94 -29.02
C ARG A 34 -4.18 23.71 -28.90
N LEU A 35 -2.86 23.89 -28.85
CA LEU A 35 -1.90 22.80 -28.80
C LEU A 35 -2.08 21.91 -27.55
N ILE A 36 -2.42 22.50 -26.41
CA ILE A 36 -2.72 21.79 -25.16
C ILE A 36 -4.06 21.06 -25.25
N ASN A 37 -5.08 21.70 -25.81
CA ASN A 37 -6.41 21.09 -25.96
C ASN A 37 -6.46 20.01 -27.02
N GLU A 38 -5.61 20.03 -28.05
CA GLU A 38 -5.65 19.04 -29.14
C GLU A 38 -4.65 17.89 -28.93
N SER A 39 -3.62 18.10 -28.10
CA SER A 39 -2.63 17.05 -27.81
C SER A 39 -3.12 16.08 -26.75
N LEU A 40 -3.43 14.86 -27.16
CA LEU A 40 -3.75 13.74 -26.26
C LEU A 40 -2.68 13.50 -25.21
N LEU A 41 -1.40 13.71 -25.57
CA LEU A 41 -0.28 13.54 -24.64
C LEU A 41 -0.32 14.59 -23.53
N LEU A 42 -0.59 15.86 -23.86
CA LEU A 42 -0.70 16.91 -22.85
C LEU A 42 -1.99 16.78 -22.05
N GLN A 43 -3.11 16.40 -22.67
CA GLN A 43 -4.33 16.09 -21.94
C GLN A 43 -4.12 14.96 -20.93
N PHE A 44 -3.42 13.89 -21.33
CA PHE A 44 -3.07 12.78 -20.45
C PHE A 44 -2.22 13.23 -19.26
N LYS A 45 -1.16 14.03 -19.51
CA LYS A 45 -0.36 14.63 -18.42
C LYS A 45 -1.21 15.41 -17.42
N LEU A 46 -2.05 16.31 -17.93
CA LEU A 46 -2.89 17.15 -17.07
C LEU A 46 -3.89 16.32 -16.28
N MET A 47 -4.44 15.26 -16.87
CA MET A 47 -5.36 14.36 -16.19
C MET A 47 -4.67 13.56 -15.08
N LEU A 48 -3.46 13.05 -15.32
CA LEU A 48 -2.66 12.41 -14.28
C LEU A 48 -2.46 13.34 -13.09
N THR A 49 -1.93 14.54 -13.32
CA THR A 49 -1.69 15.51 -12.24
C THR A 49 -2.97 15.94 -11.54
N LYS A 50 -4.06 16.19 -12.29
CA LYS A 50 -5.35 16.59 -11.71
C LYS A 50 -5.86 15.58 -10.68
N HIS A 51 -5.59 14.30 -10.91
CA HIS A 51 -6.06 13.21 -10.05
C HIS A 51 -4.95 12.60 -9.17
N GLY A 52 -3.78 13.24 -9.09
CA GLY A 52 -2.68 12.81 -8.23
C GLY A 52 -2.00 11.52 -8.65
N TYR A 53 -2.11 11.13 -9.92
CA TYR A 53 -1.43 9.95 -10.46
C TYR A 53 -0.08 10.33 -11.07
N ASP A 54 0.87 9.42 -10.96
CA ASP A 54 2.11 9.47 -11.72
C ASP A 54 2.02 8.65 -13.01
N ASN A 55 2.78 9.10 -14.00
CA ASN A 55 2.98 8.36 -15.24
C ASN A 55 3.88 7.14 -14.94
N ALA A 56 3.30 5.97 -14.65
CA ALA A 56 4.09 4.74 -14.51
C ALA A 56 4.84 4.46 -15.82
N ILE A 57 6.17 4.61 -15.81
CA ILE A 57 7.00 4.66 -17.02
C ILE A 57 7.22 3.29 -17.69
N VAL A 58 6.97 2.16 -17.02
CA VAL A 58 7.82 0.98 -17.33
C VAL A 58 7.22 -0.10 -18.23
N THR A 59 5.90 -0.31 -18.37
CA THR A 59 5.43 -1.58 -19.01
C THR A 59 4.26 -1.51 -19.97
N SER A 60 3.63 -0.35 -20.18
CA SER A 60 2.43 -0.30 -21.03
C SER A 60 2.77 -0.15 -22.51
N LYS A 61 2.41 -1.17 -23.32
CA LYS A 61 2.37 -1.06 -24.80
C LYS A 61 1.19 -0.20 -25.30
N ALA A 62 0.34 0.30 -24.40
CA ALA A 62 -0.85 1.05 -24.75
C ALA A 62 -0.49 2.43 -25.32
N SER A 63 -1.19 2.80 -26.39
CA SER A 63 -1.17 4.13 -26.97
C SER A 63 -1.65 5.20 -25.97
N THR A 64 -1.26 6.45 -26.18
CA THR A 64 -1.72 7.58 -25.35
C THR A 64 -3.25 7.68 -25.25
N ILE A 65 -3.97 7.31 -26.31
CA ILE A 65 -5.44 7.30 -26.33
C ILE A 65 -5.96 6.26 -25.36
N GLU A 66 -5.49 5.01 -25.46
CA GLU A 66 -5.93 3.92 -24.58
C GLU A 66 -5.64 4.22 -23.11
N ARG A 67 -4.50 4.86 -22.84
CA ARG A 67 -4.10 5.28 -21.49
C ARG A 67 -5.01 6.39 -20.96
N LEU A 68 -5.34 7.38 -21.77
CA LEU A 68 -6.25 8.46 -21.40
C LEU A 68 -7.67 7.94 -21.14
N GLU A 69 -8.18 7.07 -22.02
CA GLU A 69 -9.50 6.44 -21.85
C GLU A 69 -9.53 5.48 -20.65
N GLY A 70 -8.42 4.77 -20.39
CA GLY A 70 -8.25 3.97 -19.18
C GLY A 70 -8.32 4.83 -17.92
N LEU A 71 -7.60 5.95 -17.90
CA LEU A 71 -7.60 6.88 -16.78
C LEU A 71 -8.97 7.52 -16.55
N ARG A 72 -9.68 7.92 -17.62
CA ARG A 72 -11.06 8.42 -17.55
C ARG A 72 -11.99 7.42 -16.88
N ARG A 73 -12.03 6.19 -17.40
CA ARG A 73 -12.84 5.11 -16.82
C ARG A 73 -12.50 4.85 -15.37
N HIS A 74 -11.21 4.88 -15.02
CA HIS A 74 -10.76 4.69 -13.64
C HIS A 74 -11.28 5.80 -12.71
N VAL A 75 -11.12 7.06 -13.09
CA VAL A 75 -11.61 8.22 -12.32
C VAL A 75 -13.13 8.18 -12.17
N GLU A 76 -13.85 7.84 -13.24
CA GLU A 76 -15.32 7.72 -13.23
C GLU A 76 -15.78 6.59 -12.31
N ALA A 77 -15.12 5.43 -12.36
CA ALA A 77 -15.44 4.29 -11.50
C ALA A 77 -15.22 4.60 -10.01
N TRP A 78 -14.23 5.44 -9.66
CA TRP A 78 -14.06 5.90 -8.28
C TRP A 78 -15.13 6.92 -7.85
N ALA A 79 -15.63 7.73 -8.78
CA ALA A 79 -16.66 8.72 -8.49
C ALA A 79 -18.06 8.09 -8.35
N ASP A 80 -18.35 7.04 -9.14
CA ASP A 80 -19.59 6.26 -9.09
C ASP A 80 -19.25 4.75 -9.14
N PRO A 81 -18.93 4.14 -7.98
CA PRO A 81 -18.50 2.75 -7.91
C PRO A 81 -19.66 1.79 -8.17
N ARG A 82 -19.90 1.51 -9.45
CA ARG A 82 -20.83 0.47 -9.90
C ARG A 82 -20.06 -0.83 -10.08
N ILE A 83 -20.27 -1.75 -9.15
CA ILE A 83 -19.72 -3.10 -9.24
C ILE A 83 -20.60 -3.89 -10.21
N ASP A 84 -20.06 -4.21 -11.39
CA ASP A 84 -20.72 -5.14 -12.30
C ASP A 84 -20.41 -6.58 -11.87
N MET A 85 -21.38 -7.21 -11.20
CA MET A 85 -21.26 -8.58 -10.75
C MET A 85 -21.13 -9.59 -11.91
N ASN A 86 -21.51 -9.23 -13.14
CA ASN A 86 -21.32 -10.10 -14.31
C ASN A 86 -19.86 -10.16 -14.77
N GLU A 87 -19.05 -9.19 -14.37
CA GLU A 87 -17.60 -9.15 -14.62
C GLU A 87 -16.78 -9.49 -13.37
N ALA A 88 -17.45 -9.86 -12.27
CA ALA A 88 -16.76 -10.32 -11.08
C ALA A 88 -16.03 -11.64 -11.38
N THR A 89 -14.74 -11.65 -11.09
CA THR A 89 -13.93 -12.88 -11.14
C THR A 89 -13.81 -13.42 -9.72
N VAL A 90 -14.23 -14.67 -9.52
CA VAL A 90 -14.02 -15.35 -8.23
C VAL A 90 -12.59 -15.85 -8.18
N ILE A 91 -11.80 -15.29 -7.27
CA ILE A 91 -10.48 -15.81 -6.94
C ILE A 91 -10.69 -16.73 -5.74
N SER A 92 -10.46 -18.03 -5.93
CA SER A 92 -10.56 -19.05 -4.87
C SER A 92 -9.15 -19.53 -4.52
N PRO A 93 -8.33 -18.72 -3.85
CA PRO A 93 -7.05 -19.22 -3.37
C PRO A 93 -7.33 -20.29 -2.31
N LYS A 94 -6.52 -21.36 -2.30
CA LYS A 94 -6.46 -22.23 -1.13
C LYS A 94 -5.85 -21.39 -0.01
N TRP A 95 -6.70 -20.82 0.84
CA TRP A 95 -6.31 -19.97 1.94
C TRP A 95 -6.74 -20.63 3.24
N GLU A 96 -5.75 -20.93 4.08
CA GLU A 96 -5.93 -21.63 5.36
C GLU A 96 -5.49 -20.75 6.55
N GLY A 97 -5.03 -19.52 6.31
CA GLY A 97 -4.53 -18.62 7.34
C GLY A 97 -5.53 -17.57 7.82
N SER A 98 -5.05 -16.69 8.71
CA SER A 98 -5.84 -15.65 9.37
C SER A 98 -5.58 -14.23 8.84
N THR A 99 -4.49 -14.03 8.09
CA THR A 99 -4.08 -12.70 7.57
C THR A 99 -4.07 -12.68 6.05
N TYR A 100 -4.44 -11.56 5.47
CA TYR A 100 -4.29 -11.29 4.04
C TYR A 100 -4.07 -9.79 3.82
N GLU A 101 -3.49 -9.43 2.68
CA GLU A 101 -3.34 -8.04 2.26
C GLU A 101 -3.73 -7.82 0.80
N LEU A 102 -4.17 -6.60 0.50
CA LEU A 102 -4.52 -6.14 -0.84
C LEU A 102 -3.71 -4.90 -1.17
N GLN A 103 -2.65 -5.04 -1.97
CA GLN A 103 -1.74 -3.94 -2.25
C GLN A 103 -1.16 -4.02 -3.66
N GLY A 104 -1.13 -2.88 -4.37
CA GLY A 104 -0.46 -2.79 -5.67
C GLY A 104 -1.02 -3.70 -6.76
N GLY A 105 -2.31 -4.08 -6.68
CA GLY A 105 -2.92 -5.06 -7.58
C GLY A 105 -2.61 -6.52 -7.23
N LEU A 106 -2.07 -6.77 -6.03
CA LEU A 106 -1.84 -8.11 -5.49
C LEU A 106 -2.85 -8.42 -4.39
N PHE A 107 -3.28 -9.67 -4.33
CA PHE A 107 -3.83 -10.30 -3.13
C PHE A 107 -2.75 -11.20 -2.54
N ILE A 108 -2.51 -11.05 -1.24
CA ILE A 108 -1.41 -11.74 -0.56
C ILE A 108 -2.02 -12.53 0.57
N ALA A 109 -1.93 -13.86 0.46
CA ALA A 109 -2.47 -14.78 1.44
C ALA A 109 -1.38 -15.15 2.45
N GLY A 110 -1.65 -14.93 3.74
CA GLY A 110 -0.88 -15.53 4.81
C GLY A 110 -1.33 -16.97 5.05
N HIS A 111 -0.35 -17.85 5.25
CA HIS A 111 -0.58 -19.26 5.58
C HIS A 111 0.04 -19.61 6.93
N PRO A 112 -0.61 -20.47 7.72
CA PRO A 112 -0.13 -20.85 9.02
C PRO A 112 1.11 -21.74 8.97
N GLY A 113 1.89 -21.74 10.04
CA GLY A 113 2.94 -22.75 10.25
C GLY A 113 2.37 -24.05 10.81
N GLU A 114 3.13 -25.14 10.69
CA GLU A 114 2.73 -26.48 11.19
C GLU A 114 2.36 -26.49 12.69
N HIS A 115 2.97 -25.61 13.48
CA HIS A 115 2.85 -25.60 14.94
C HIS A 115 1.92 -24.52 15.49
N ASN A 116 1.53 -23.53 14.69
CA ASN A 116 0.66 -22.45 15.14
C ASN A 116 -0.25 -21.97 14.02
N THR A 117 -1.51 -22.39 14.07
CA THR A 117 -2.53 -22.05 13.06
C THR A 117 -3.00 -20.60 13.11
N ARG A 118 -2.62 -19.84 14.15
CA ARG A 118 -3.03 -18.44 14.32
C ARG A 118 -2.01 -17.44 13.79
N LEU A 119 -0.79 -17.88 13.52
CA LEU A 119 0.32 -17.03 13.09
C LEU A 119 0.73 -17.37 11.66
N THR A 120 1.16 -16.34 10.94
CA THR A 120 1.56 -16.44 9.54
C THR A 120 3.01 -16.85 9.44
N ARG A 121 3.26 -17.94 8.69
CA ARG A 121 4.58 -18.52 8.45
C ARG A 121 4.98 -18.50 6.99
N ALA A 122 4.02 -18.47 6.07
CA ALA A 122 4.28 -18.41 4.63
C ALA A 122 3.34 -17.41 3.95
N LEU A 123 3.75 -16.90 2.79
CA LEU A 123 2.99 -15.94 1.99
C LEU A 123 2.85 -16.43 0.54
N THR A 124 1.65 -16.32 -0.03
CA THR A 124 1.40 -16.52 -1.46
C THR A 124 0.91 -15.21 -2.07
N PHE A 125 1.57 -14.76 -3.13
CA PHE A 125 1.24 -13.53 -3.85
C PHE A 125 0.47 -13.89 -5.12
N LEU A 126 -0.73 -13.35 -5.24
CA LEU A 126 -1.64 -13.56 -6.35
C LEU A 126 -1.86 -12.22 -7.05
N GLU A 127 -1.58 -12.16 -8.35
CA GLU A 127 -1.88 -10.97 -9.14
C GLU A 127 -3.37 -10.91 -9.43
N LEU A 128 -4.00 -9.78 -9.09
CA LEU A 128 -5.42 -9.57 -9.31
C LEU A 128 -5.69 -9.32 -10.81
N PRO A 129 -6.77 -9.87 -11.37
CA PRO A 129 -7.16 -9.59 -12.74
C PRO A 129 -7.53 -8.12 -12.91
N TRP A 130 -7.17 -7.55 -14.05
CA TRP A 130 -7.57 -6.19 -14.43
C TRP A 130 -7.90 -6.12 -15.92
N ARG A 131 -8.90 -5.29 -16.28
CA ARG A 131 -9.67 -5.29 -17.54
C ARG A 131 -8.90 -5.14 -18.87
N ASN A 132 -7.57 -5.00 -18.88
CA ASN A 132 -6.76 -4.81 -20.10
C ASN A 132 -5.57 -5.78 -20.21
N ARG A 133 -5.53 -6.84 -19.40
CA ARG A 133 -4.56 -7.93 -19.60
C ARG A 133 -5.04 -8.84 -20.72
N ASP A 134 -4.11 -9.35 -21.52
CA ASP A 134 -4.42 -10.28 -22.60
C ASP A 134 -5.24 -11.46 -22.05
N ALA A 135 -6.38 -11.76 -22.67
CA ALA A 135 -7.38 -12.69 -22.12
C ALA A 135 -6.86 -14.14 -22.00
N SER A 136 -5.68 -14.42 -22.55
CA SER A 136 -4.93 -15.67 -22.40
C SER A 136 -4.20 -15.79 -21.04
N ILE A 137 -4.14 -14.71 -20.24
CA ILE A 137 -3.49 -14.64 -18.92
C ILE A 137 -4.54 -14.39 -17.81
N ASN A 138 -5.80 -14.78 -18.06
CA ASN A 138 -6.96 -14.48 -17.22
C ASN A 138 -7.13 -15.33 -15.95
N GLU A 139 -6.18 -16.21 -15.66
CA GLU A 139 -6.16 -16.88 -14.37
C GLU A 139 -5.25 -16.06 -13.46
N GLY A 140 -5.83 -15.29 -12.54
CA GLY A 140 -5.09 -14.66 -11.45
C GLY A 140 -4.13 -15.68 -10.86
N GLY A 141 -2.86 -15.51 -11.17
CA GLY A 141 -1.84 -16.52 -10.99
C GLY A 141 -1.03 -16.24 -9.74
N VAL A 142 -0.55 -17.31 -9.11
CA VAL A 142 0.52 -17.18 -8.13
C VAL A 142 1.73 -16.62 -8.86
N VAL A 143 2.12 -15.39 -8.50
CA VAL A 143 3.27 -14.70 -9.12
C VAL A 143 4.53 -14.81 -8.27
N HIS A 144 4.37 -15.06 -6.97
CA HIS A 144 5.48 -15.21 -6.03
C HIS A 144 5.03 -15.97 -4.78
N GLU A 145 5.96 -16.63 -4.11
CA GLU A 145 5.72 -17.33 -2.85
C GLU A 145 6.91 -17.18 -1.91
N ILE A 146 6.62 -17.01 -0.62
CA ILE A 146 7.59 -17.11 0.46
C ILE A 146 7.16 -18.32 1.29
N ALA A 147 7.82 -19.46 1.07
CA ALA A 147 7.48 -20.72 1.71
C ALA A 147 7.75 -20.75 3.23
N ASP A 148 8.72 -19.95 3.69
CA ASP A 148 9.01 -19.79 5.12
C ASP A 148 9.49 -18.36 5.41
N LEU A 149 8.77 -17.67 6.28
CA LEU A 149 9.12 -16.36 6.83
C LEU A 149 10.28 -16.46 7.82
N GLY A 150 10.60 -17.65 8.34
CA GLY A 150 11.61 -17.83 9.39
C GLY A 150 11.18 -17.27 10.75
N ILE A 151 9.99 -16.68 10.84
CA ILE A 151 9.36 -16.14 12.04
C ILE A 151 7.87 -16.45 12.00
N ASP A 152 7.24 -16.48 13.17
CA ASP A 152 5.78 -16.53 13.28
C ASP A 152 5.25 -15.09 13.34
N ALA A 153 4.74 -14.59 12.21
CA ALA A 153 4.22 -13.25 12.09
C ALA A 153 2.77 -13.17 12.60
N ARG A 154 2.47 -12.16 13.41
CA ARG A 154 1.10 -11.79 13.83
C ARG A 154 0.36 -11.08 12.71
N ASP A 155 1.08 -10.25 11.96
CA ASP A 155 0.54 -9.47 10.86
C ASP A 155 1.65 -9.05 9.88
N PHE A 156 1.27 -8.62 8.68
CA PHE A 156 2.20 -8.16 7.66
C PHE A 156 1.60 -7.06 6.77
N GLN A 157 2.47 -6.29 6.12
CA GLN A 157 2.10 -5.38 5.05
C GLN A 157 3.21 -5.34 4.02
N VAL A 158 2.88 -4.99 2.78
CA VAL A 158 3.87 -4.90 1.70
C VAL A 158 3.83 -3.55 1.00
N ASP A 159 4.93 -3.21 0.35
CA ASP A 159 4.96 -2.23 -0.73
C ASP A 159 5.78 -2.80 -1.90
N PRO A 160 5.12 -3.38 -2.92
CA PRO A 160 5.79 -3.96 -4.06
C PRO A 160 6.62 -2.95 -4.87
N SER A 161 6.29 -1.66 -4.83
CA SER A 161 6.98 -0.63 -5.62
C SER A 161 8.43 -0.42 -5.20
N GLN A 162 8.74 -0.76 -3.95
CA GLN A 162 10.06 -0.65 -3.34
C GLN A 162 10.57 -2.00 -2.80
N ASN A 163 9.95 -3.12 -3.20
CA ASN A 163 10.31 -4.47 -2.77
C ASN A 163 10.31 -4.62 -1.23
N LEU A 164 9.39 -3.97 -0.53
CA LEU A 164 9.35 -3.94 0.94
C LEU A 164 8.27 -4.89 1.49
N LEU A 165 8.66 -5.72 2.45
CA LEU A 165 7.82 -6.57 3.28
C LEU A 165 8.03 -6.18 4.75
N VAL A 166 6.96 -5.71 5.39
CA VAL A 166 6.94 -5.40 6.82
C VAL A 166 6.24 -6.54 7.55
N LEU A 167 6.89 -7.11 8.57
CA LEU A 167 6.33 -8.20 9.38
C LEU A 167 6.32 -7.80 10.85
N VAL A 168 5.23 -8.09 11.55
CA VAL A 168 5.19 -7.96 13.02
C VAL A 168 5.27 -9.35 13.63
N GLY A 169 6.43 -9.71 14.19
CA GLY A 169 6.64 -10.96 14.92
C GLY A 169 6.53 -10.78 16.43
N ALA A 170 6.12 -11.81 17.16
CA ALA A 170 6.21 -11.81 18.63
C ALA A 170 7.65 -12.13 19.07
N ILE A 171 8.21 -11.38 20.03
CA ILE A 171 9.56 -11.62 20.58
C ILE A 171 9.49 -12.59 21.76
N THR A 172 8.53 -12.36 22.65
CA THR A 172 8.24 -13.18 23.83
C THR A 172 6.75 -13.09 24.13
N GLU A 173 6.10 -14.24 24.32
CA GLU A 173 4.84 -14.27 25.06
C GLU A 173 5.22 -14.24 26.54
N ALA A 174 5.13 -13.05 27.15
CA ALA A 174 5.25 -12.77 28.58
C ALA A 174 6.54 -13.22 29.29
N SER A 175 7.34 -12.26 29.79
CA SER A 175 7.84 -12.45 31.15
C SER A 175 6.64 -12.27 32.08
N VAL A 176 6.37 -13.29 32.90
CA VAL A 176 5.23 -13.34 33.84
C VAL A 176 5.21 -12.16 34.82
N ASP A 177 6.34 -11.45 34.98
CA ASP A 177 6.52 -10.43 36.00
C ASP A 177 6.12 -9.00 35.58
N ASP A 178 6.01 -8.67 34.27
CA ASP A 178 5.93 -7.26 33.84
C ASP A 178 4.66 -6.85 33.06
N ASN A 179 3.75 -7.76 32.69
CA ASN A 179 2.55 -7.38 31.90
C ASN A 179 2.89 -6.62 30.60
N VAL A 180 4.04 -6.92 29.98
CA VAL A 180 4.50 -6.29 28.72
C VAL A 180 4.55 -7.33 27.61
N TRP A 181 3.98 -6.99 26.46
CA TRP A 181 4.11 -7.73 25.21
C TRP A 181 5.16 -7.04 24.34
N ALA A 182 6.17 -7.79 23.93
CA ALA A 182 7.22 -7.30 23.06
C ALA A 182 7.05 -7.89 21.64
N PHE A 183 6.97 -6.99 20.66
CA PHE A 183 6.85 -7.30 19.25
C PHE A 183 8.06 -6.76 18.49
N ARG A 184 8.36 -7.39 17.36
CA ARG A 184 9.42 -6.99 16.46
C ARG A 184 8.84 -6.67 15.10
N ILE A 185 9.08 -5.44 14.64
CA ILE A 185 8.74 -4.98 13.30
C ILE A 185 9.96 -5.24 12.42
N HIS A 186 9.88 -6.22 11.52
CA HIS A 186 10.96 -6.56 10.59
C HIS A 186 10.77 -5.85 9.25
N PHE A 187 11.88 -5.43 8.63
CA PHE A 187 11.91 -4.85 7.29
C PHE A 187 12.67 -5.79 6.35
N ARG A 188 11.94 -6.42 5.43
CA ARG A 188 12.48 -7.45 4.53
C ARG A 188 12.17 -7.14 3.08
N THR A 189 12.87 -7.83 2.19
CA THR A 189 12.55 -7.85 0.76
C THR A 189 11.42 -8.83 0.47
N ILE A 190 10.51 -8.51 -0.45
CA ILE A 190 9.49 -9.45 -0.93
C ILE A 190 10.16 -10.61 -1.68
N ASP A 191 11.08 -10.31 -2.59
CA ASP A 191 11.63 -11.33 -3.50
C ASP A 191 12.44 -12.41 -2.77
N THR A 192 13.27 -12.02 -1.81
CA THR A 192 14.23 -12.93 -1.15
C THR A 192 13.96 -13.17 0.33
N ASN A 193 12.96 -12.50 0.93
CA ASN A 193 12.67 -12.58 2.38
C ASN A 193 13.92 -12.34 3.28
N THR A 194 14.87 -11.54 2.82
CA THR A 194 16.07 -11.16 3.59
C THR A 194 15.93 -9.74 4.14
N GLN A 195 16.84 -9.29 5.00
CA GLN A 195 16.87 -7.89 5.45
C GLN A 195 16.83 -6.95 4.24
N HIS A 196 15.96 -5.94 4.31
CA HIS A 196 15.85 -4.97 3.24
C HIS A 196 17.15 -4.14 3.12
N PRO A 197 17.75 -4.00 1.92
CA PRO A 197 19.05 -3.33 1.77
C PRO A 197 19.05 -1.84 2.15
N LEU A 198 17.90 -1.17 2.05
CA LEU A 198 17.74 0.23 2.50
C LEU A 198 17.50 0.37 4.01
N ALA A 199 17.20 -0.73 4.71
CA ALA A 199 16.95 -0.69 6.15
C ALA A 199 18.28 -0.78 6.92
N GLN A 200 18.71 0.32 7.55
CA GLN A 200 19.89 0.37 8.40
C GLN A 200 19.76 -0.54 9.63
N LYS A 201 18.53 -0.70 10.13
CA LYS A 201 18.20 -1.66 11.19
C LYS A 201 17.36 -2.78 10.60
N PRO A 202 17.67 -4.05 10.90
CA PRO A 202 16.87 -5.19 10.41
C PRO A 202 15.47 -5.23 11.01
N PHE A 203 15.28 -4.60 12.17
CA PHE A 203 14.01 -4.51 12.87
C PHE A 203 13.95 -3.35 13.86
N ILE A 204 12.74 -3.07 14.34
CA ILE A 204 12.45 -2.19 15.48
C ILE A 204 11.58 -2.95 16.48
N ASP A 205 11.94 -2.86 17.77
CA ASP A 205 11.18 -3.48 18.84
C ASP A 205 10.06 -2.53 19.31
N MET A 206 8.88 -3.07 19.55
CA MET A 206 7.70 -2.38 20.04
C MET A 206 7.19 -3.10 21.29
N GLU A 207 7.15 -2.39 22.40
CA GLU A 207 6.55 -2.88 23.64
C GLU A 207 5.15 -2.30 23.87
N ILE A 208 4.24 -3.14 24.37
CA ILE A 208 2.87 -2.76 24.74
C ILE A 208 2.58 -3.29 26.14
N SER A 209 2.16 -2.42 27.06
CA SER A 209 1.71 -2.84 28.39
C SER A 209 0.26 -3.32 28.34
N SER A 210 -0.03 -4.49 28.91
CA SER A 210 -1.41 -5.02 29.06
C SER A 210 -2.23 -4.28 30.13
N GLY A 211 -1.58 -3.44 30.93
CA GLY A 211 -2.21 -2.70 32.02
C GLY A 211 -2.57 -3.63 33.18
N ALA A 212 -3.82 -3.53 33.66
CA ALA A 212 -4.32 -4.28 34.82
C ALA A 212 -5.06 -5.58 34.45
N VAL A 213 -5.14 -5.93 33.16
CA VAL A 213 -5.87 -7.12 32.70
C VAL A 213 -4.91 -8.31 32.57
N SER A 214 -5.38 -9.49 33.00
CA SER A 214 -4.65 -10.75 32.87
C SER A 214 -4.27 -11.00 31.41
N MET A 215 -3.05 -11.46 31.17
CA MET A 215 -2.50 -11.66 29.83
C MET A 215 -3.24 -12.75 29.03
N ASP A 216 -3.88 -13.70 29.72
CA ASP A 216 -4.63 -14.80 29.09
C ASP A 216 -5.93 -14.34 28.38
N ASP A 217 -6.43 -13.14 28.72
CA ASP A 217 -7.69 -12.59 28.20
C ASP A 217 -7.50 -11.56 27.07
N ILE A 218 -6.27 -11.39 26.58
CA ILE A 218 -5.90 -10.31 25.65
C ILE A 218 -5.44 -10.91 24.31
N SER A 219 -6.08 -10.47 23.24
CA SER A 219 -5.51 -10.61 21.88
C SER A 219 -4.97 -9.26 21.42
N VAL A 220 -3.91 -9.28 20.61
CA VAL A 220 -3.35 -8.07 19.99
C VAL A 220 -3.38 -8.24 18.48
N GLY A 221 -3.96 -7.26 17.79
CA GLY A 221 -3.94 -7.13 16.33
C GLY A 221 -3.22 -5.85 15.92
N PHE A 222 -2.90 -5.74 14.64
CA PHE A 222 -2.12 -4.62 14.13
C PHE A 222 -2.84 -3.95 12.95
N ILE A 223 -2.52 -2.68 12.75
CA ILE A 223 -2.75 -1.98 11.48
C ILE A 223 -1.38 -1.46 11.06
N ILE A 224 -0.93 -1.89 9.89
CA ILE A 224 0.36 -1.49 9.32
C ILE A 224 0.10 -0.67 8.07
N GLN A 225 0.74 0.49 7.98
CA GLN A 225 0.67 1.39 6.83
C GLN A 225 2.07 1.80 6.41
N ILE A 226 2.32 1.74 5.10
CA ILE A 226 3.60 2.12 4.49
C ILE A 226 3.35 3.36 3.63
N MET A 227 4.16 4.39 3.83
CA MET A 227 4.14 5.62 3.06
C MET A 227 5.57 6.03 2.76
N ASP A 228 6.05 5.68 1.57
CA ASP A 228 7.43 5.92 1.13
C ASP A 228 8.46 5.37 2.13
N ASP A 229 9.24 6.24 2.79
CA ASP A 229 10.25 5.88 3.78
C ASP A 229 9.69 5.75 5.21
N VAL A 230 8.38 5.93 5.41
CA VAL A 230 7.69 5.87 6.70
C VAL A 230 6.83 4.62 6.83
N VAL A 231 6.95 3.92 7.96
CA VAL A 231 6.05 2.85 8.39
C VAL A 231 5.35 3.26 9.68
N ALA A 232 4.02 3.15 9.70
CA ALA A 232 3.21 3.28 10.89
C ALA A 232 2.63 1.92 11.30
N VAL A 233 2.78 1.56 12.57
CA VAL A 233 2.21 0.35 13.16
C VAL A 233 1.35 0.76 14.35
N VAL A 234 0.05 0.50 14.26
CA VAL A 234 -0.91 0.69 15.35
C VAL A 234 -1.22 -0.67 15.95
N ALA A 235 -1.04 -0.80 17.26
CA ALA A 235 -1.40 -2.01 17.98
C ALA A 235 -2.75 -1.86 18.70
N LEU A 236 -3.64 -2.80 18.43
CA LEU A 236 -5.00 -2.85 18.96
C LEU A 236 -5.10 -3.99 19.97
N GLN A 237 -5.42 -3.65 21.22
CA GLN A 237 -5.73 -4.64 22.24
C GLN A 237 -7.22 -4.97 22.22
N TYR A 238 -7.53 -6.26 22.27
CA TYR A 238 -8.88 -6.81 22.34
C TYR A 238 -9.09 -7.43 23.72
N TYR A 239 -10.13 -6.98 24.43
CA TYR A 239 -10.46 -7.45 25.78
C TYR A 239 -11.91 -7.94 25.89
N GLY A 240 -12.10 -9.07 26.57
CA GLY A 240 -13.41 -9.58 27.00
C GLY A 240 -14.38 -9.94 25.87
N HIS A 241 -15.60 -10.31 26.25
CA HIS A 241 -16.73 -10.50 25.33
C HIS A 241 -17.93 -9.66 25.79
N PRO A 242 -18.52 -8.78 24.95
CA PRO A 242 -18.09 -8.46 23.58
C PRO A 242 -16.74 -7.73 23.56
N TRP A 243 -15.99 -7.90 22.48
CA TRP A 243 -14.63 -7.36 22.34
C TRP A 243 -14.61 -5.84 22.45
N ILE A 244 -13.90 -5.33 23.45
CA ILE A 244 -13.55 -3.91 23.52
C ILE A 244 -12.20 -3.75 22.81
N ILE A 245 -12.17 -2.87 21.80
CA ILE A 245 -10.97 -2.56 21.02
C ILE A 245 -10.42 -1.24 21.52
N THR A 246 -9.20 -1.24 22.04
CA THR A 246 -8.50 -0.02 22.44
C THR A 246 -7.19 0.11 21.67
N PRO A 247 -6.96 1.24 20.97
CA PRO A 247 -5.63 1.56 20.47
C PRO A 247 -4.68 1.70 21.65
N SER A 248 -3.65 0.85 21.66
CA SER A 248 -2.74 0.71 22.79
C SER A 248 -1.48 1.52 22.56
N LYS A 249 -0.96 1.44 21.33
CA LYS A 249 0.28 2.08 20.93
C LYS A 249 0.29 2.35 19.43
N VAL A 250 0.93 3.44 19.06
CA VAL A 250 1.30 3.77 17.68
C VAL A 250 2.81 3.94 17.64
N GLU A 251 3.48 3.17 16.79
CA GLU A 251 4.86 3.44 16.38
C GLU A 251 4.86 3.99 14.98
N ILE A 252 5.53 5.12 14.77
CA ILE A 252 5.77 5.67 13.43
C ILE A 252 7.26 5.81 13.29
N VAL A 253 7.82 5.22 12.23
CA VAL A 253 9.26 5.10 12.07
C VAL A 253 9.63 5.41 10.63
N ASN A 254 10.78 6.01 10.42
CA ASN A 254 11.45 5.94 9.14
C ASN A 254 12.13 4.57 9.05
N TRP A 255 11.64 3.67 8.19
CA TRP A 255 12.08 2.28 8.18
C TRP A 255 13.49 2.11 7.59
N GLN A 256 13.94 3.07 6.77
CA GLN A 256 15.27 3.08 6.19
C GLN A 256 16.33 3.44 7.23
N THR A 257 16.07 4.47 8.05
CA THR A 257 17.03 4.97 9.06
C THR A 257 16.80 4.38 10.46
N GLY A 258 15.62 3.83 10.73
CA GLY A 258 15.18 3.38 12.04
C GLY A 258 14.95 4.52 13.04
N GLN A 259 14.71 5.75 12.55
CA GLN A 259 14.34 6.92 13.36
C GLN A 259 12.85 6.89 13.69
N ALA A 260 12.50 6.94 14.97
CA ALA A 260 11.11 7.06 15.41
C ALA A 260 10.61 8.51 15.32
N TYR A 261 9.35 8.67 14.92
CA TYR A 261 8.64 9.95 14.91
C TYR A 261 7.69 10.02 16.10
N THR A 262 7.76 11.11 16.86
CA THR A 262 6.80 11.38 17.93
C THR A 262 5.56 12.04 17.35
N VAL A 263 4.42 11.36 17.38
CA VAL A 263 3.14 11.96 17.04
C VAL A 263 2.50 12.55 18.28
N ARG A 264 2.10 13.82 18.21
CA ARG A 264 1.22 14.44 19.21
C ARG A 264 -0.18 14.48 18.64
N PHE A 265 -1.06 13.62 19.15
CA PHE A 265 -2.48 13.76 18.87
C PHE A 265 -3.00 14.97 19.66
N PRO A 266 -3.58 15.99 19.01
CA PRO A 266 -4.31 17.00 19.76
C PRO A 266 -5.44 16.30 20.51
N LEU A 267 -5.55 16.53 21.81
CA LEU A 267 -6.67 16.05 22.62
C LEU A 267 -7.94 16.67 22.04
N VAL A 268 -8.67 15.91 21.22
CA VAL A 268 -10.02 16.30 20.82
C VAL A 268 -10.91 15.94 21.99
N SER A 269 -11.33 16.94 22.76
CA SER A 269 -12.33 16.74 23.80
C SER A 269 -13.59 16.23 23.10
N VAL A 270 -13.99 14.99 23.38
CA VAL A 270 -15.27 14.43 22.92
C VAL A 270 -16.37 15.09 23.75
N ALA A 271 -16.65 16.36 23.45
CA ALA A 271 -17.85 17.02 23.91
C ALA A 271 -18.97 16.64 22.94
N SER A 272 -19.84 15.74 23.43
CA SER A 272 -21.24 15.57 23.02
C SER A 272 -21.52 15.33 21.52
N TRP A 273 -21.55 14.04 21.15
CA TRP A 273 -22.55 13.54 20.21
C TRP A 273 -23.52 12.66 21.01
N TYR A 274 -24.53 13.30 21.61
CA TYR A 274 -25.77 12.67 22.07
C TYR A 274 -26.89 13.16 21.16
#